data_AF-A0A1F7IDA9-F1
#
_entry.id   AF-A0A1F7IDA9-F1
#
_cell.length_a   1.000
_cell.length_b   1.000
_cell.length_c   1.000
_cell.angle_alpha   90.00
_cell.angle_beta   90.00
_cell.angle_gamma   90.00
#
_symmetry.space_group_name_H-M   'P 1'
#
loop_
_entity.id
_entity.type
_entity.pdbx_description
1 polymer ?
#
loop_
_entity_poly.entity_id
_entity_poly.type
_entity_poly.pdbx_seq_one_letter_code
_entity_poly.pdbx_strand_id
1 'polypeptide(L)'
;MAKIKIIFVIVVGFALTVLTSTYLSKSKINPSVSHAAVKVVLNQTPDYRLSLKSLSGESSYTSDYKLKIPFGYYNVKIIGDRGEELFSGKVEKNRVNFPPYEIDGAKESDSSVATLEPLKEMTLLLPYFKNGKKIIFFDENNLEKYQVDIEKIGLPEGFLKNLCGNGICDSGENVIFCYNDCHKK
;
A
#
# COMPACT_ATOMS: atom_id res chain seq x y z
N MET A 1 -6.40 40.24 -41.77
CA MET A 1 -7.25 39.62 -40.72
C MET A 1 -7.44 38.10 -40.88
N ALA A 2 -7.43 37.52 -42.09
CA ALA A 2 -7.63 36.08 -42.29
C ALA A 2 -6.51 35.19 -41.70
N LYS A 3 -5.24 35.61 -41.77
CA LYS A 3 -4.09 34.82 -41.27
C LYS A 3 -4.09 34.62 -39.75
N ILE A 4 -4.57 35.59 -38.98
CA ILE A 4 -4.66 35.50 -37.51
C ILE A 4 -5.75 34.52 -37.07
N LYS A 5 -6.88 34.46 -37.79
CA LYS A 5 -7.96 33.49 -37.52
C LYS A 5 -7.50 32.05 -37.74
N ILE A 6 -6.68 31.80 -38.76
CA ILE A 6 -6.15 30.45 -39.05
C ILE A 6 -5.21 29.98 -37.94
N ILE A 7 -4.31 30.85 -37.44
CA ILE A 7 -3.40 30.51 -36.35
C ILE A 7 -4.17 30.19 -35.06
N PHE A 8 -5.22 30.97 -34.76
CA PHE A 8 -6.04 30.73 -33.57
C PHE A 8 -6.77 29.39 -33.62
N VAL A 9 -7.29 28.97 -34.78
CA VAL A 9 -7.94 27.66 -34.97
C VAL A 9 -6.95 26.51 -34.77
N ILE A 10 -5.72 26.66 -35.25
CA ILE A 10 -4.67 25.63 -35.08
C ILE A 10 -4.27 25.50 -33.61
N VAL A 11 -4.07 26.62 -32.89
CA VAL A 11 -3.69 26.60 -31.47
C VAL A 11 -4.82 26.02 -30.60
N VAL A 12 -6.07 26.40 -30.85
CA VAL A 12 -7.23 25.87 -30.12
C VAL A 12 -7.43 24.38 -30.43
N GLY A 13 -7.29 23.97 -31.69
CA GLY A 13 -7.35 22.57 -32.10
C GLY A 13 -6.26 21.72 -31.43
N PHE A 14 -5.04 22.23 -31.36
CA PHE A 14 -3.92 21.56 -30.69
C PHE A 14 -4.11 21.49 -29.17
N ALA A 15 -4.65 22.54 -28.54
CA ALA A 15 -4.98 22.52 -27.12
C ALA A 15 -6.06 21.47 -26.80
N LEU A 16 -7.09 21.36 -27.65
CA LEU A 16 -8.16 20.38 -27.52
C LEU A 16 -7.68 18.93 -27.71
N THR A 17 -6.74 18.68 -28.62
CA THR A 17 -6.17 17.33 -28.79
C THR A 17 -5.26 16.94 -27.62
N VAL A 18 -4.50 17.87 -27.04
CA VAL A 18 -3.68 17.61 -25.84
C VAL A 18 -4.55 17.39 -24.59
N LEU A 19 -5.62 18.18 -24.43
CA LEU A 19 -6.59 18.00 -23.33
C LEU A 19 -7.35 16.67 -23.43
N THR A 20 -7.75 16.25 -24.63
CA THR A 20 -8.43 14.96 -24.81
C THR A 20 -7.47 13.76 -24.68
N SER A 21 -6.22 13.89 -25.14
CA SER A 21 -5.16 12.89 -24.93
C SER A 21 -4.87 12.62 -23.45
N THR A 22 -4.79 13.69 -22.64
CA THR A 22 -4.56 13.56 -21.19
C THR A 22 -5.78 13.02 -20.46
N TYR A 23 -7.00 13.32 -20.93
CA TYR A 23 -8.25 12.82 -20.33
C TYR A 23 -8.58 11.35 -20.72
N LEU A 24 -8.19 10.92 -21.93
CA LEU A 24 -8.43 9.55 -22.43
C LEU A 24 -7.40 8.53 -21.93
N SER A 25 -6.30 8.97 -21.34
CA SER A 25 -5.45 8.13 -20.50
C SER A 25 -6.11 7.89 -19.14
N LYS A 26 -7.35 7.39 -19.15
CA LYS A 26 -7.89 6.65 -18.01
C LYS A 26 -7.00 5.44 -17.82
N SER A 27 -6.18 5.51 -16.79
CA SER A 27 -5.29 4.45 -16.31
C SER A 27 -5.97 3.09 -16.45
N LYS A 28 -5.31 2.14 -17.15
CA LYS A 28 -5.67 0.73 -17.05
C LYS A 28 -5.67 0.40 -15.56
N ILE A 29 -6.83 0.07 -15.02
CA ILE A 29 -6.95 -0.40 -13.64
C ILE A 29 -6.11 -1.67 -13.59
N ASN A 30 -4.97 -1.60 -12.89
CA ASN A 30 -4.13 -2.74 -12.58
C ASN A 30 -4.55 -3.20 -11.19
N PRO A 31 -5.59 -4.04 -11.05
CA PRO A 31 -6.01 -4.49 -9.73
C PRO A 31 -4.91 -5.32 -9.08
N SER A 32 -4.79 -5.20 -7.76
CA SER A 32 -3.96 -6.12 -6.98
C SER A 32 -4.46 -7.56 -7.16
N VAL A 33 -3.55 -8.53 -7.05
CA VAL A 33 -3.93 -9.94 -7.07
C VAL A 33 -4.62 -10.28 -5.74
N SER A 34 -5.85 -10.80 -5.81
CA SER A 34 -6.59 -11.19 -4.62
C SER A 34 -5.83 -12.25 -3.82
N HIS A 35 -5.88 -12.16 -2.49
CA HIS A 35 -5.23 -13.10 -1.55
C HIS A 35 -3.71 -13.20 -1.68
N ALA A 36 -3.08 -12.26 -2.39
CA ALA A 36 -1.63 -12.18 -2.55
C ALA A 36 -1.10 -10.92 -1.87
N ALA A 37 -0.05 -11.09 -1.08
CA ALA A 37 0.63 -9.99 -0.41
C ALA A 37 2.13 -10.01 -0.69
N VAL A 38 2.73 -8.83 -0.76
CA VAL A 38 4.17 -8.64 -0.58
C VAL A 38 4.41 -8.43 0.90
N LYS A 39 5.06 -9.41 1.54
CA LYS A 39 5.53 -9.26 2.91
C LYS A 39 6.86 -8.51 2.92
N VAL A 40 6.86 -7.37 3.58
CA VAL A 40 8.04 -6.55 3.81
C VAL A 40 8.32 -6.53 5.30
N VAL A 41 9.49 -7.01 5.70
CA VAL A 41 9.96 -6.88 7.08
C VAL A 41 11.08 -5.85 7.10
N LEU A 42 10.89 -4.77 7.84
CA LEU A 42 11.85 -3.68 7.99
C LEU A 42 12.35 -3.63 9.44
N ASN A 43 13.65 -3.42 9.61
CA ASN A 43 14.18 -2.91 10.86
C ASN A 43 14.05 -1.39 10.89
N GLN A 44 13.76 -0.86 12.08
CA GLN A 44 13.72 0.57 12.36
C GLN A 44 14.65 0.87 13.53
N THR A 45 15.64 1.71 13.28
CA THR A 45 16.59 2.18 14.30
C THR A 45 15.95 3.18 15.27
N PRO A 46 16.57 3.45 16.44
CA PRO A 46 16.12 4.49 17.36
C PRO A 46 15.95 5.87 16.73
N ASP A 47 16.72 6.18 15.68
CA ASP A 47 16.65 7.42 14.91
C ASP A 47 15.76 7.32 13.66
N TYR A 48 14.85 6.35 13.62
CA TYR A 48 13.83 6.16 12.58
C TYR A 48 14.37 5.86 11.17
N ARG A 49 15.64 5.47 11.04
CA ARG A 49 16.16 4.94 9.77
C ARG A 49 15.66 3.52 9.55
N LEU A 50 15.25 3.25 8.32
CA LEU A 50 14.71 1.98 7.88
C LEU A 50 15.77 1.16 7.15
N SER A 51 15.70 -0.16 7.30
CA SER A 51 16.50 -1.10 6.52
C SER A 51 15.72 -2.38 6.29
N LEU A 52 15.84 -2.98 5.11
CA LEU A 52 15.19 -4.24 4.77
C LEU A 52 15.78 -5.39 5.58
N LYS A 53 14.92 -6.13 6.27
CA LYS A 53 15.25 -7.41 6.92
C LYS A 53 14.87 -8.58 6.04
N SER A 54 13.68 -8.60 5.47
CA SER A 54 13.26 -9.61 4.50
C SER A 54 12.15 -9.12 3.58
N LEU A 55 12.02 -9.79 2.43
CA LEU A 55 11.04 -9.50 1.40
C LEU A 55 10.58 -10.82 0.76
N SER A 56 9.27 -11.05 0.68
CA SER A 56 8.71 -12.24 0.06
C SER A 56 7.30 -12.01 -0.47
N GLY A 57 6.88 -12.82 -1.45
CA GLY A 57 5.48 -12.96 -1.82
C GLY A 57 4.81 -14.01 -0.93
N GLU A 58 3.62 -13.71 -0.42
CA GLU A 58 2.85 -14.62 0.44
C GLU A 58 1.42 -14.81 -0.08
N SER A 59 0.89 -16.01 0.19
CA SER A 59 -0.54 -16.29 0.04
C SER A 59 -1.27 -15.81 1.29
N SER A 60 -1.63 -14.53 1.33
CA SER A 60 -2.20 -13.88 2.50
C SER A 60 -3.07 -12.68 2.13
N TYR A 61 -3.95 -12.30 3.04
CA TYR A 61 -4.69 -11.05 2.96
C TYR A 61 -3.77 -9.86 3.24
N THR A 62 -4.05 -8.76 2.54
CA THR A 62 -3.38 -7.48 2.78
C THR A 62 -3.96 -6.81 4.00
N SER A 63 -3.13 -6.13 4.79
CA SER A 63 -3.64 -5.31 5.90
C SER A 63 -4.45 -4.11 5.38
N ASP A 64 -5.29 -3.52 6.22
CA ASP A 64 -5.95 -2.25 5.91
C ASP A 64 -4.98 -1.09 6.16
N TYR A 65 -4.63 -0.38 5.10
CA TYR A 65 -3.73 0.79 5.13
C TYR A 65 -4.47 2.11 4.91
N LYS A 66 -5.81 2.10 4.86
CA LYS A 66 -6.64 3.31 4.77
C LYS A 66 -7.05 3.85 6.15
N LEU A 67 -6.37 3.39 7.20
CA LEU A 67 -6.61 3.83 8.57
C LEU A 67 -6.35 5.33 8.72
N LYS A 68 -7.21 6.00 9.49
CA LYS A 68 -7.05 7.41 9.86
C LYS A 68 -6.01 7.54 10.98
N ILE A 69 -4.74 7.38 10.62
CA ILE A 69 -3.61 7.59 11.55
C ILE A 69 -3.28 9.10 11.53
N PRO A 70 -3.44 9.81 12.66
CA PRO A 70 -3.31 11.27 12.70
C PRO A 70 -1.84 11.74 12.72
N PHE A 71 -0.94 11.01 13.35
CA PHE A 71 0.49 11.32 13.46
C PHE A 71 1.29 10.03 13.63
N GLY A 72 2.62 10.10 13.44
CA GLY A 72 3.48 8.96 13.73
C GLY A 72 3.37 7.85 12.69
N TYR A 73 3.31 8.20 11.41
CA TYR A 73 3.20 7.25 10.31
C TYR A 73 4.23 7.49 9.20
N TYR A 74 4.45 6.44 8.40
CA TYR A 74 5.02 6.56 7.06
C TYR A 74 3.89 6.51 6.03
N ASN A 75 4.04 7.29 4.96
CA ASN A 75 3.26 7.07 3.74
C ASN A 75 3.97 6.00 2.92
N VAL A 76 3.28 4.91 2.59
CA VAL A 76 3.80 3.84 1.74
C VAL A 76 3.17 3.93 0.36
N LYS A 77 3.98 3.79 -0.69
CA LYS A 77 3.51 3.74 -2.08
C LYS A 77 4.09 2.54 -2.81
N ILE A 78 3.29 1.92 -3.68
CA ILE A 78 3.78 0.92 -4.64
C ILE A 78 3.79 1.56 -6.01
N ILE A 79 4.94 1.55 -6.66
CA ILE A 79 5.15 2.11 -7.98
C ILE A 79 5.28 0.99 -9.00
N GLY A 80 4.53 1.11 -10.10
CA GLY A 80 4.52 0.18 -11.20
C GLY A 80 5.72 0.34 -12.15
N ASP A 81 5.77 -0.54 -13.13
CA ASP A 81 6.79 -0.60 -14.19
C ASP A 81 6.83 0.61 -15.12
N ARG A 82 5.72 1.34 -15.25
CA ARG A 82 5.65 2.57 -16.04
C ARG A 82 5.71 3.83 -15.15
N GLY A 83 6.07 3.66 -13.88
CA GLY A 83 6.16 4.75 -12.91
C GLY A 83 4.81 5.19 -12.34
N GLU A 84 3.72 4.48 -12.64
CA GLU A 84 2.40 4.78 -12.08
C GLU A 84 2.31 4.40 -10.60
N GLU A 85 1.53 5.15 -9.82
CA GLU A 85 1.16 4.75 -8.46
C GLU A 85 0.08 3.67 -8.53
N LEU A 86 0.41 2.46 -8.07
CA LEU A 86 -0.51 1.32 -8.01
C LEU A 86 -1.26 1.27 -6.67
N PHE A 87 -0.61 1.77 -5.61
CA PHE A 87 -1.15 1.76 -4.26
C PHE A 87 -0.52 2.88 -3.42
N SER A 88 -1.31 3.38 -2.47
CA SER A 88 -0.89 4.31 -1.44
C SER A 88 -1.63 4.01 -0.13
N GLY A 89 -0.92 4.13 0.98
CA GLY A 89 -1.46 3.87 2.32
C GLY A 89 -0.59 4.45 3.43
N LYS A 90 -1.05 4.30 4.67
CA LYS A 90 -0.32 4.72 5.88
C LYS A 90 0.10 3.52 6.73
N VAL A 91 1.29 3.61 7.31
CA VAL A 91 1.85 2.58 8.20
C VAL A 91 2.33 3.26 9.47
N GLU A 92 1.99 2.70 10.64
CA GLU A 92 2.48 3.21 11.92
C GLU A 92 4.01 3.14 11.99
N LYS A 93 4.62 4.18 12.57
CA LYS A 93 6.07 4.25 12.79
C LYS A 93 6.45 4.21 14.27
N ASN A 94 5.46 4.39 15.15
CA ASN A 94 5.65 4.56 16.58
C ASN A 94 4.88 3.50 17.37
N ARG A 95 5.51 2.99 18.42
CA ARG A 95 4.86 2.33 19.54
C ARG A 95 4.52 3.38 20.59
N VAL A 96 3.30 3.31 21.13
CA VAL A 96 2.87 4.14 22.26
C VAL A 96 3.03 3.32 23.54
N ASN A 97 3.87 3.80 24.46
CA ASN A 97 4.02 3.21 25.79
C ASN A 97 3.33 4.10 26.81
N PHE A 98 2.35 3.52 27.52
CA PHE A 98 1.71 4.17 28.66
C PHE A 98 2.45 3.73 29.94
N PRO A 99 2.86 4.68 30.82
CA PRO A 99 3.41 4.30 32.11
C PRO A 99 2.33 3.57 32.95
N PRO A 100 2.73 2.64 33.82
CA PRO A 100 1.79 2.00 34.74
C PRO A 100 1.14 3.06 35.63
N TYR A 101 -0.18 3.01 35.78
CA TYR A 101 -0.93 3.88 36.70
C TYR A 101 -1.09 3.17 38.05
N GLU A 102 -0.79 3.86 39.14
CA GLU A 102 -1.03 3.35 40.50
C GLU A 102 -2.51 3.57 40.85
N ILE A 103 -3.24 2.46 41.05
CA ILE A 103 -4.65 2.46 41.49
C ILE A 103 -4.68 2.46 43.01
N ASP A 104 -4.02 3.40 43.70
CA ASP A 104 -4.24 3.57 45.14
C ASP A 104 -3.75 4.93 45.61
N GLY A 105 -4.70 5.79 46.00
CA GLY A 105 -4.44 7.04 46.70
C GLY A 105 -4.32 8.25 45.79
N ALA A 106 -5.34 9.10 45.83
CA ALA A 106 -5.41 10.39 45.16
C ALA A 106 -4.14 11.24 45.37
N LYS A 107 -3.27 11.23 44.35
CA LYS A 107 -2.50 12.38 43.91
C LYS A 107 -2.60 12.41 42.40
N GLU A 108 -3.34 13.37 41.85
CA GLU A 108 -3.13 13.85 40.49
C GLU A 108 -1.70 14.39 40.42
N SER A 109 -0.72 13.50 40.22
CA SER A 109 0.60 13.92 39.76
C SER A 109 0.48 14.14 38.27
N ASP A 110 0.63 15.40 37.88
CA ASP A 110 0.75 15.85 36.51
C ASP A 110 1.53 14.87 35.62
N SER A 111 0.94 14.56 34.47
CA SER A 111 1.62 14.08 33.27
C SER A 111 2.15 12.64 33.29
N SER A 112 1.26 11.66 33.30
CA SER A 112 1.52 10.35 32.68
C SER A 112 1.59 10.49 31.14
N VAL A 113 2.60 11.21 30.64
CA VAL A 113 2.76 11.47 29.21
C VAL A 113 3.16 10.17 28.51
N ALA A 114 2.32 9.74 27.59
CA ALA A 114 2.61 8.60 26.74
C ALA A 114 3.93 8.83 25.99
N THR A 115 4.83 7.85 26.07
CA THR A 115 6.13 7.93 25.37
C THR A 115 6.00 7.30 24.00
N LEU A 116 6.55 7.97 22.99
CA LEU A 116 6.61 7.47 21.62
C LEU A 116 7.99 6.86 21.37
N GLU A 117 8.02 5.59 20.98
CA GLU A 117 9.25 4.89 20.62
C GLU A 117 9.15 4.31 19.21
N PRO A 118 10.26 4.09 18.49
CA PRO A 118 10.24 3.35 17.24
C PRO A 118 9.82 1.89 17.46
N LEU A 119 9.20 1.29 16.45
CA LEU A 119 8.68 -0.08 16.46
C LEU A 119 9.79 -1.15 16.52
N LYS A 120 11.04 -0.79 16.25
CA LYS A 120 12.23 -1.67 16.12
C LYS A 120 12.15 -2.59 14.90
N GLU A 121 11.02 -3.26 14.72
CA GLU A 121 10.71 -4.11 13.57
C GLU A 121 9.27 -3.85 13.10
N MET A 122 9.09 -3.79 11.79
CA MET A 122 7.78 -3.62 11.15
C MET A 122 7.57 -4.75 10.15
N THR A 123 6.47 -5.50 10.30
CA THR A 123 6.04 -6.50 9.33
C THR A 123 4.80 -6.00 8.60
N LEU A 124 4.90 -5.84 7.29
CA LEU A 124 3.85 -5.28 6.44
C LEU A 124 3.42 -6.32 5.41
N LEU A 125 2.12 -6.55 5.29
CA LEU A 125 1.51 -7.36 4.23
C LEU A 125 0.85 -6.42 3.22
N LEU A 126 1.61 -5.99 2.23
CA LEU A 126 1.18 -5.00 1.23
C LEU A 126 0.54 -5.68 0.02
N PRO A 127 -0.38 -5.03 -0.71
CA PRO A 127 -1.00 -5.63 -1.90
C PRO A 127 0.02 -6.00 -2.98
N TYR A 128 -0.12 -7.22 -3.52
CA TYR A 128 0.71 -7.68 -4.62
C TYR A 128 0.17 -7.19 -5.96
N PHE A 129 1.03 -6.57 -6.77
CA PHE A 129 0.74 -6.21 -8.15
C PHE A 129 1.75 -6.89 -9.08
N LYS A 130 1.25 -7.54 -10.15
CA LYS A 130 2.11 -8.24 -11.12
C LYS A 130 3.13 -7.32 -11.80
N ASN A 131 2.79 -6.04 -11.96
CA ASN A 131 3.65 -5.03 -12.56
C ASN A 131 4.29 -4.08 -11.52
N GLY A 132 4.25 -4.43 -10.23
CA GLY A 132 4.91 -3.66 -9.18
C GLY A 132 6.44 -3.74 -9.30
N LYS A 133 7.11 -2.60 -9.22
CA LYS A 133 8.58 -2.52 -9.29
C LYS A 133 9.22 -2.20 -7.96
N LYS A 134 8.65 -1.24 -7.23
CA LYS A 134 9.23 -0.76 -5.99
C LYS A 134 8.17 -0.31 -4.99
N ILE A 135 8.53 -0.42 -3.72
CA ILE A 135 7.80 0.12 -2.58
C ILE A 135 8.63 1.29 -2.04
N ILE A 136 8.00 2.44 -1.84
CA ILE A 136 8.67 3.64 -1.32
C ILE A 136 7.98 4.09 -0.05
N PHE A 137 8.79 4.38 0.97
CA PHE A 137 8.36 4.89 2.27
C PHE A 137 8.74 6.35 2.38
N PHE A 138 7.76 7.20 2.67
CA PHE A 138 7.94 8.63 2.92
C PHE A 138 7.56 8.96 4.36
N ASP A 139 8.16 9.98 4.93
CA ASP A 139 7.67 10.56 6.18
C ASP A 139 6.41 11.42 5.96
N GLU A 140 5.94 12.01 7.05
CA GLU A 140 4.75 12.88 7.09
C GLU A 140 4.93 14.16 6.26
N ASN A 141 6.18 14.57 5.98
CA ASN A 141 6.52 15.70 5.14
C ASN A 141 6.74 15.30 3.67
N ASN A 142 6.42 14.05 3.31
CA ASN A 142 6.65 13.46 1.98
C ASN A 142 8.13 13.36 1.59
N LEU A 143 9.06 13.34 2.55
CA LEU A 143 10.46 13.05 2.27
C LEU A 143 10.67 11.55 2.22
N GLU A 144 11.29 11.07 1.15
CA GLU A 144 11.63 9.65 1.00
C GLU A 144 12.59 9.22 2.13
N LYS A 145 12.27 8.09 2.76
CA LYS A 145 13.06 7.48 3.83
C LYS A 145 13.67 6.15 3.41
N TYR A 146 12.98 5.40 2.57
CA TYR A 146 13.44 4.09 2.14
C TYR A 146 12.74 3.62 0.87
N GLN A 147 13.43 2.81 0.08
CA GLN A 147 12.89 2.16 -1.10
C GLN A 147 13.27 0.66 -1.06
N VAL A 148 12.34 -0.18 -1.51
CA VAL A 148 12.54 -1.61 -1.70
C VAL A 148 12.14 -2.00 -3.11
N ASP A 149 13.03 -2.66 -3.85
CA ASP A 149 12.70 -3.22 -5.16
C ASP A 149 11.97 -4.56 -5.02
N ILE A 150 10.84 -4.71 -5.70
CA ILE A 150 9.94 -5.86 -5.61
C ILE A 150 9.76 -6.58 -6.96
N GLU A 151 10.42 -6.13 -8.02
CA GLU A 151 10.28 -6.67 -9.37
C GLU A 151 10.52 -8.20 -9.46
N LYS A 152 11.44 -8.71 -8.64
CA LYS A 152 11.83 -10.13 -8.64
C LYS A 152 11.01 -10.98 -7.68
N ILE A 153 10.04 -10.39 -6.98
CA ILE A 153 9.20 -11.12 -6.03
C ILE A 153 8.12 -11.88 -6.80
N GLY A 154 8.21 -13.20 -6.75
CA GLY A 154 7.17 -14.11 -7.18
C GLY A 154 6.23 -14.50 -6.03
N LEU A 155 5.08 -15.06 -6.39
CA LEU A 155 4.21 -15.76 -5.45
C LEU A 155 4.68 -17.21 -5.29
N PRO A 156 4.44 -17.83 -4.13
CA PRO A 156 4.78 -19.23 -3.90
C PRO A 156 4.05 -20.14 -4.90
N GLU A 157 4.68 -21.27 -5.24
CA GLU A 157 4.06 -22.28 -6.10
C GLU A 157 2.73 -22.77 -5.51
N GLY A 158 1.72 -22.96 -6.36
CA GLY A 158 0.40 -23.45 -5.93
C GLY A 158 -0.54 -22.41 -5.33
N PHE A 159 -0.19 -21.12 -5.36
CA PHE A 159 -0.99 -19.99 -4.85
C PHE A 159 -2.50 -20.08 -5.14
N LEU A 160 -2.90 -20.46 -6.35
CA LEU A 160 -4.32 -20.51 -6.76
C LEU A 160 -5.10 -21.71 -6.23
N LYS A 161 -4.43 -22.76 -5.71
CA LYS A 161 -5.08 -24.03 -5.34
C LYS A 161 -5.57 -24.06 -3.89
N ASN A 162 -5.14 -23.11 -3.05
CA ASN A 162 -5.26 -23.20 -1.59
C ASN A 162 -6.42 -22.39 -0.97
N LEU A 163 -7.30 -21.79 -1.77
CA LEU A 163 -8.38 -20.96 -1.22
C LEU A 163 -9.66 -21.75 -0.93
N CYS A 164 -9.82 -22.92 -1.55
CA CYS A 164 -11.02 -23.72 -1.37
C CYS A 164 -11.13 -24.31 0.04
N GLY A 165 -12.31 -24.18 0.64
CA GLY A 165 -12.61 -24.55 2.02
C GLY A 165 -12.51 -23.39 3.00
N ASN A 166 -12.39 -22.14 2.52
CA ASN A 166 -12.41 -20.94 3.35
C ASN A 166 -13.84 -20.43 3.64
N GLY A 167 -14.86 -21.06 3.04
CA GLY A 167 -16.28 -20.71 3.20
C GLY A 167 -16.75 -19.54 2.32
N ILE A 168 -15.91 -19.02 1.42
CA ILE A 168 -16.20 -17.91 0.52
C ILE A 168 -15.87 -18.34 -0.91
N CYS A 169 -16.88 -18.39 -1.78
CA CYS A 169 -16.64 -18.66 -3.20
C CYS A 169 -15.92 -17.49 -3.89
N ASP A 170 -14.60 -17.57 -3.95
CA ASP A 170 -13.69 -16.51 -4.40
C ASP A 170 -13.61 -16.38 -5.93
N SER A 171 -13.09 -15.24 -6.41
CA SER A 171 -12.89 -14.97 -7.83
C SER A 171 -11.77 -15.84 -8.41
N GLY A 172 -12.15 -16.99 -8.96
CA GLY A 172 -11.23 -18.03 -9.44
C GLY A 172 -11.71 -19.44 -9.08
N GLU A 173 -12.60 -19.52 -8.10
CA GLU A 173 -13.27 -20.75 -7.70
C GLU A 173 -14.57 -20.94 -8.48
N ASN A 174 -14.98 -22.19 -8.60
CA ASN A 174 -16.28 -22.56 -9.14
C ASN A 174 -16.74 -23.87 -8.51
N VAL A 175 -17.99 -24.24 -8.78
CA VAL A 175 -18.61 -25.44 -8.22
C VAL A 175 -17.86 -26.74 -8.56
N ILE A 176 -17.08 -26.77 -9.65
CA ILE A 176 -16.31 -27.95 -10.09
C ILE A 176 -15.04 -28.11 -9.24
N PHE A 177 -14.30 -27.03 -8.99
CA PHE A 177 -13.02 -27.09 -8.27
C PHE A 177 -13.13 -26.76 -6.79
N CYS A 178 -14.20 -26.09 -6.37
CA CYS A 178 -14.49 -25.77 -4.98
C CYS A 178 -15.99 -25.87 -4.66
N TYR A 179 -16.52 -27.09 -4.69
CA TYR A 179 -17.92 -27.35 -4.37
C TYR A 179 -18.30 -26.83 -2.97
N ASN A 180 -17.45 -27.07 -1.97
CA ASN A 180 -17.73 -26.73 -0.57
C ASN A 180 -18.10 -25.25 -0.38
N ASP A 181 -17.42 -24.34 -1.06
CA ASP A 181 -17.66 -22.90 -0.89
C ASP A 181 -18.59 -22.33 -1.96
N CYS A 182 -18.59 -22.90 -3.18
CA CYS A 182 -19.34 -22.37 -4.32
C CYS A 182 -20.70 -23.01 -4.59
N HIS A 183 -21.07 -24.12 -3.94
CA HIS A 183 -22.34 -24.82 -4.24
C HIS A 183 -23.62 -24.01 -3.94
N LYS A 184 -23.52 -22.95 -3.13
CA LYS A 184 -24.66 -22.07 -2.78
C LYS A 184 -24.73 -20.78 -3.59
N LYS A 185 -23.81 -20.56 -4.52
CA LYS A 185 -23.74 -19.34 -5.32
C LYS A 185 -24.57 -19.44 -6.58
#